data_AF-A0A931R145-F1
#
_entry.id   AF-A0A931R145-F1
#
_cell.length_a   1.000
_cell.length_b   1.000
_cell.length_c   1.000
_cell.angle_alpha   90.00
_cell.angle_beta   90.00
_cell.angle_gamma   90.00
#
_symmetry.space_group_name_H-M   'P 1'
#
loop_
_entity.id
_entity.type
_entity.pdbx_description
1 polymer ?
#
loop_
_entity_poly.entity_id
_entity_poly.type
_entity_poly.pdbx_seq_one_letter_code
_entity_poly.pdbx_strand_id
1 'polypeptide(L)'
;VRFIAVQDGSGTVRAGLDACLICGVQGYYQDGVNVICRNCAAAIYVPTIGMAGGCNPIHIDYRVEGEALIIAESALAAAAEYFR
;
A
#
# COMPACT_ATOMS: atom_id res chain seq x y z
N VAL A 1 -0.69 13.09 0.22
CA VAL A 1 -0.16 11.71 0.31
C VAL A 1 -1.33 10.75 0.31
N ARG A 2 -1.22 9.62 -0.41
CA ARG A 2 -2.28 8.60 -0.46
C ARG A 2 -1.70 7.26 -0.04
N PHE A 3 -2.52 6.42 0.57
CA PHE A 3 -2.18 5.06 0.95
C PHE A 3 -3.35 4.13 0.60
N ILE A 4 -3.05 2.85 0.46
CA ILE A 4 -4.02 1.78 0.29
C ILE A 4 -3.96 0.88 1.53
N ALA A 5 -5.13 0.48 2.02
CA ALA A 5 -5.29 -0.50 3.08
C ALA A 5 -6.26 -1.58 2.58
N VAL A 6 -5.89 -2.84 2.77
CA VAL A 6 -6.68 -4.00 2.36
C VAL A 6 -6.61 -5.08 3.44
N GLN A 7 -7.63 -5.91 3.55
CA GLN A 7 -7.58 -7.11 4.39
C GLN A 7 -7.28 -8.32 3.50
N ASP A 8 -6.32 -9.15 3.91
CA ASP A 8 -6.10 -10.45 3.27
C ASP A 8 -7.20 -11.45 3.67
N GLY A 9 -7.19 -12.64 3.06
CA GLY A 9 -8.18 -13.69 3.34
C GLY A 9 -8.18 -14.21 4.79
N SER A 10 -7.18 -13.86 5.61
CA SER A 10 -7.13 -14.17 7.04
C SER A 10 -7.69 -13.06 7.93
N GLY A 11 -8.11 -11.93 7.35
CA GLY A 11 -8.54 -10.73 8.07
C GLY A 11 -7.37 -9.84 8.52
N THR A 12 -6.14 -10.17 8.13
CA THR A 12 -4.98 -9.33 8.48
C THR A 12 -4.97 -8.08 7.61
N VAL A 13 -4.89 -6.91 8.25
CA VAL A 13 -4.77 -5.61 7.55
C VAL A 13 -3.36 -5.44 6.99
N ARG A 14 -3.31 -5.16 5.69
CA ARG A 14 -2.10 -4.82 4.93
C ARG A 14 -2.21 -3.39 4.43
N ALA A 15 -1.16 -2.61 4.59
CA ALA A 15 -1.14 -1.23 4.13
C ALA A 15 0.19 -0.84 3.48
N GLY A 16 0.12 0.13 2.57
CA GLY A 16 1.24 0.71 1.85
C GLY A 16 0.84 2.04 1.21
N LEU A 17 1.80 2.83 0.76
CA LEU A 17 1.51 4.05 0.00
C LEU A 17 0.87 3.69 -1.35
N ASP A 18 -0.08 4.50 -1.80
CA ASP A 18 -0.76 4.34 -3.10
C ASP A 18 0.12 4.88 -4.24
N ALA A 19 1.32 4.31 -4.34
CA ALA A 19 2.39 4.62 -5.27
C ALA A 19 3.35 3.42 -5.39
N CYS A 20 4.02 3.33 -6.53
CA CYS A 20 4.94 2.26 -6.92
C CYS A 20 6.34 2.84 -7.17
N LEU A 21 7.41 2.20 -6.71
CA LEU A 21 8.78 2.65 -7.03
C LEU A 21 9.10 2.59 -8.53
N ILE A 22 8.38 1.74 -9.28
CA ILE A 22 8.59 1.53 -10.72
C ILE A 22 7.61 2.40 -11.55
N CYS A 23 6.35 2.46 -11.15
CA CYS A 23 5.29 3.12 -11.94
C CYS A 23 4.85 4.50 -11.42
N GLY A 24 5.44 4.97 -10.32
CA GLY A 24 5.09 6.24 -9.70
C GLY A 24 3.69 6.23 -9.06
N VAL A 25 3.03 7.38 -9.10
CA VAL A 25 1.80 7.68 -8.33
C VAL A 25 0.50 7.26 -9.02
N GLN A 26 0.54 6.34 -9.98
CA GLN A 26 -0.68 5.91 -10.66
C GLN A 26 -1.65 5.21 -9.70
N GLY A 27 -1.11 4.58 -8.65
CA GLY A 27 -1.87 3.95 -7.59
C GLY A 27 -2.38 2.56 -7.94
N TYR A 28 -3.27 2.05 -7.10
CA TYR A 28 -3.76 0.68 -7.11
C TYR A 28 -5.28 0.61 -6.94
N TYR A 29 -5.85 -0.56 -7.20
CA TYR A 29 -7.23 -0.90 -6.87
C TYR A 29 -7.33 -2.38 -6.50
N GLN A 30 -8.33 -2.75 -5.70
CA GLN A 30 -8.58 -4.15 -5.39
C GLN A 30 -9.48 -4.77 -6.47
N ASP A 31 -9.11 -5.96 -6.93
CA ASP A 31 -9.91 -6.80 -7.81
C ASP A 31 -9.93 -8.24 -7.26
N GLY A 32 -11.08 -8.60 -6.66
CA GLY A 32 -11.24 -9.83 -5.90
C GLY A 32 -10.20 -9.96 -4.77
N VAL A 33 -9.37 -11.00 -4.85
CA VAL A 33 -8.34 -11.33 -3.84
C VAL A 33 -6.99 -10.65 -4.09
N ASN A 34 -6.86 -9.91 -5.19
CA ASN A 34 -5.61 -9.24 -5.58
C ASN A 34 -5.74 -7.73 -5.53
N VAL A 35 -4.60 -7.06 -5.46
CA VAL A 35 -4.49 -5.61 -5.70
C VAL A 35 -3.80 -5.41 -7.04
N ILE A 36 -4.34 -4.55 -7.89
CA ILE A 36 -3.87 -4.35 -9.26
C ILE A 36 -3.26 -2.96 -9.40
N CYS A 37 -2.07 -2.87 -10.01
CA CYS A 37 -1.47 -1.59 -10.37
C CYS A 37 -2.24 -0.93 -11.52
N ARG A 38 -2.64 0.33 -11.35
CA ARG A 38 -3.39 1.10 -12.36
C ARG A 38 -2.58 1.39 -13.63
N ASN A 39 -1.26 1.33 -13.56
CA ASN A 39 -0.37 1.65 -14.68
C ASN A 39 -0.06 0.44 -15.57
N CYS A 40 0.43 -0.65 -14.97
CA CYS A 40 0.98 -1.79 -15.69
C CYS A 40 0.15 -3.07 -15.53
N ALA A 41 -0.99 -3.01 -14.85
CA ALA A 41 -1.88 -4.14 -14.57
C ALA A 41 -1.23 -5.31 -13.81
N ALA A 42 -0.07 -5.10 -13.17
CA ALA A 42 0.55 -6.10 -12.32
C ALA A 42 -0.39 -6.46 -11.17
N ALA A 43 -0.65 -7.76 -11.00
CA ALA A 43 -1.38 -8.31 -9.87
C ALA A 43 -0.43 -8.47 -8.68
N ILE A 44 -0.81 -7.86 -7.57
CA ILE A 44 -0.08 -7.84 -6.31
C ILE A 44 -0.76 -8.81 -5.34
N TYR A 45 0.02 -9.76 -4.86
CA TYR A 45 -0.43 -10.74 -3.88
C TYR A 45 -0.63 -10.04 -2.52
N VAL A 46 -1.86 -9.95 -2.04
CA VAL A 46 -2.21 -9.12 -0.87
C VAL A 46 -1.32 -9.35 0.36
N PRO A 47 -0.96 -10.59 0.75
CA PRO A 47 -0.09 -10.83 1.90
C PRO A 47 1.32 -10.21 1.82
N THR A 48 1.79 -9.80 0.63
CA THR A 48 3.08 -9.10 0.49
C THR A 48 2.95 -7.59 0.60
N ILE A 49 1.74 -7.03 0.63
CA ILE A 49 1.53 -5.59 0.83
C ILE A 49 2.00 -5.22 2.25
N GLY A 50 2.82 -4.17 2.33
CA GLY A 50 3.58 -3.81 3.53
C GLY A 50 5.03 -4.30 3.51
N MET A 51 5.43 -5.14 2.55
CA MET A 51 6.83 -5.47 2.27
C MET A 51 7.39 -4.53 1.18
N ALA A 52 8.68 -4.19 1.27
CA ALA A 52 9.33 -3.36 0.27
C ALA A 52 9.73 -4.15 -1.00
N GLY A 53 9.76 -3.46 -2.14
CA GLY A 53 10.34 -3.95 -3.40
C GLY A 53 9.33 -4.37 -4.48
N GLY A 54 9.81 -4.44 -5.71
CA GLY A 54 9.01 -4.80 -6.88
C GLY A 54 7.87 -3.80 -7.16
N CYS A 55 6.75 -4.32 -7.64
CA CYS A 55 5.53 -3.54 -7.91
C CYS A 55 4.60 -3.41 -6.69
N ASN A 56 5.02 -3.84 -5.49
CA ASN A 56 4.22 -3.64 -4.27
C ASN A 56 3.99 -2.14 -4.03
N PRO A 57 2.84 -1.76 -3.43
CA PRO A 57 2.68 -0.44 -2.82
C PRO A 57 3.90 -0.10 -1.97
N ILE A 58 4.44 1.13 -2.10
CA ILE A 58 5.64 1.53 -1.36
C ILE A 58 5.39 1.36 0.15
N HIS A 59 6.36 0.75 0.83
CA HIS A 59 6.26 0.48 2.25
C HIS A 59 6.09 1.77 3.08
N ILE A 60 5.23 1.72 4.08
CA ILE A 60 5.10 2.73 5.14
C ILE A 60 4.92 2.01 6.48
N ASP A 61 5.56 2.51 7.53
CA ASP A 61 5.36 1.99 8.87
C ASP A 61 3.94 2.26 9.36
N TYR A 62 3.28 1.22 9.85
CA TYR A 62 1.97 1.29 10.47
C TYR A 62 1.85 0.24 11.58
N ARG A 63 0.84 0.40 12.42
CA ARG A 63 0.43 -0.64 13.37
C ARG A 63 -1.08 -0.77 13.39
N VAL A 64 -1.56 -1.92 13.84
CA VAL A 64 -2.98 -2.20 14.02
C VAL A 64 -3.27 -2.29 15.50
N GLU A 65 -4.18 -1.47 16.00
CA GLU A 65 -4.68 -1.50 17.38
C GLU A 65 -6.19 -1.74 17.36
N GLY A 66 -6.61 -2.97 17.66
CA GLY A 66 -8.01 -3.37 17.52
C GLY A 66 -8.48 -3.24 16.08
N GLU A 67 -9.49 -2.40 15.85
CA GLU A 67 -10.07 -2.12 14.53
C GLU A 67 -9.42 -0.90 13.84
N ALA A 68 -8.41 -0.28 14.46
CA ALA A 68 -7.76 0.91 13.94
C ALA A 68 -6.42 0.59 13.25
N LEU A 69 -6.27 1.05 12.01
CA LEU A 69 -4.96 1.19 11.35
C LEU A 69 -4.36 2.55 11.73
N ILE A 70 -3.20 2.51 12.40
CA ILE A 70 -2.52 3.72 12.87
C ILE A 70 -1.24 3.92 12.05
N ILE A 71 -1.15 5.09 11.42
CA ILE A 71 0.02 5.56 10.68
C ILE A 71 0.49 6.87 11.33
N ALA A 72 1.78 7.01 11.60
CA ALA A 72 2.32 8.24 12.15
C ALA A 72 2.24 9.38 11.14
N GLU A 73 1.83 10.57 11.59
CA GLU A 73 1.79 11.77 10.74
C GLU A 73 3.17 12.08 10.13
N SER A 74 4.25 11.90 10.89
CA SER A 74 5.62 12.07 10.41
C SER A 74 5.99 11.10 9.28
N ALA A 75 5.48 9.87 9.32
CA ALA A 75 5.70 8.90 8.24
C ALA A 75 4.96 9.33 6.96
N LEU A 76 3.74 9.85 7.07
CA LEU A 76 3.01 10.42 5.93
C LEU A 76 3.69 11.68 5.39
N ALA A 77 4.21 12.55 6.27
CA ALA A 77 4.92 13.76 5.86
C ALA A 77 6.21 13.42 5.09
N ALA A 78 6.99 12.44 5.55
CA ALA A 78 8.17 11.95 4.84
C ALA A 78 7.79 11.36 3.47
N ALA A 79 6.74 10.53 3.43
CA ALA A 79 6.24 9.90 2.20
C ALA A 79 5.76 10.91 1.13
N ALA A 80 5.56 12.18 1.46
CA ALA A 80 5.17 13.21 0.50
C ALA A 80 6.17 13.38 -0.65
N GLU A 81 7.43 12.98 -0.48
CA GLU A 81 8.43 12.99 -1.55
C GLU A 81 8.03 12.12 -2.75
N TYR A 82 7.32 11.01 -2.52
CA TYR A 82 6.88 10.10 -3.58
C TYR A 82 5.71 10.64 -4.40
N PHE A 83 5.04 11.71 -3.93
CA PHE A 83 3.81 12.25 -4.53
C PHE A 83 4.00 13.64 -5.16
N ARG A 84 5.23 13.98 -5.53
CA ARG A 84 5.58 15.26 -6.20
C ARG A 84 5.51 15.15 -7.71
#